data_AF-A0A7W7YKN5-F1
#
_entry.id   AF-A0A7W7YKN5-F1
#
_cell.length_a   1.000
_cell.length_b   1.000
_cell.length_c   1.000
_cell.angle_alpha   90.00
_cell.angle_beta   90.00
_cell.angle_gamma   90.00
#
_symmetry.space_group_name_H-M   'P 1'
#
loop_
_entity.id
_entity.type
_entity.pdbx_description
1 polymer ?
#
loop_
_entity_poly.entity_id
_entity_poly.type
_entity_poly.pdbx_seq_one_letter_code
_entity_poly.pdbx_strand_id
1 'polypeptide(L)'
;MHPSIALLSMMVLSLASCQTAVPKSVAPELVPGAADAPSQITPTESLALAERYTTHPWRPFARNILHGEDGAGVLVHTPDASLNDPPERPGWWLPGEVNRGIPYKWGGFDDPVSFDRSIAQGAAGGDVSSPAKRRADNAAVSAAAAGVDCSGFVSRCLKLPTVHDTSQLPSVCYPLEAGNLRPGDLLNIPRKHVVLCAGWARPDKSWIYYYETGGGPEYWKPGLKEAPLAAMLALGYQPLRYRGMAYEPTTSGKEVLTRSIRTRAATVAEPTVGEP
;
A
#
# COMPACT_ATOMS: atom_id res chain seq x y z
N MET A 1 -89.14 -30.39 6.93
CA MET A 1 -87.84 -30.89 6.46
C MET A 1 -87.22 -29.84 5.56
N HIS A 2 -86.23 -29.10 6.05
CA HIS A 2 -85.17 -28.35 5.34
C HIS A 2 -84.17 -27.85 6.41
N PRO A 3 -82.87 -27.70 6.10
CA PRO A 3 -81.79 -28.12 6.99
C PRO A 3 -81.12 -26.99 7.79
N SER A 4 -80.53 -27.36 8.93
CA SER A 4 -79.63 -26.53 9.74
C SER A 4 -78.29 -26.30 9.04
N ILE A 5 -77.88 -25.04 8.87
CA ILE A 5 -76.54 -24.65 8.42
C ILE A 5 -75.71 -24.32 9.66
N ALA A 6 -74.64 -25.09 9.88
CA ALA A 6 -73.64 -24.82 10.91
C ALA A 6 -72.67 -23.72 10.43
N LEU A 7 -72.57 -22.62 11.17
CA LEU A 7 -71.54 -21.60 10.97
C LEU A 7 -70.24 -22.04 11.67
N LEU A 8 -69.18 -22.27 10.90
CA LEU A 8 -67.84 -22.53 11.39
C LEU A 8 -67.15 -21.18 11.67
N SER A 9 -66.89 -20.86 12.93
CA SER A 9 -66.14 -19.66 13.34
C SER A 9 -64.64 -19.93 13.18
N MET A 10 -63.99 -19.18 12.29
CA MET A 10 -62.56 -19.29 12.00
C MET A 10 -61.78 -18.35 12.93
N MET A 11 -61.13 -18.92 13.95
CA MET A 11 -60.34 -18.18 14.94
C MET A 11 -58.95 -17.91 14.34
N VAL A 12 -58.64 -16.65 14.03
CA VAL A 12 -57.32 -16.23 13.51
C VAL A 12 -56.39 -15.97 14.69
N LEU A 13 -55.36 -16.82 14.86
CA LEU A 13 -54.24 -16.55 15.78
C LEU A 13 -53.27 -15.56 15.13
N SER A 14 -53.20 -14.34 15.67
CA SER A 14 -52.16 -13.37 15.35
C SER A 14 -50.88 -13.67 16.16
N LEU A 15 -49.86 -14.19 15.47
CA LEU A 15 -48.51 -14.35 16.02
C LEU A 15 -47.82 -12.99 16.11
N ALA A 16 -47.64 -12.48 17.33
CA ALA A 16 -46.81 -11.31 17.58
C ALA A 16 -45.32 -11.68 17.40
N SER A 17 -44.71 -11.24 16.30
CA SER A 17 -43.26 -11.31 16.12
C SER A 17 -42.58 -10.23 16.96
N CYS A 18 -41.95 -10.61 18.07
CA CYS A 18 -40.95 -9.78 18.73
C CYS A 18 -39.73 -9.63 17.80
N GLN A 19 -39.65 -8.50 17.09
CA GLN A 19 -38.41 -8.10 16.42
C GLN A 19 -37.43 -7.63 17.49
N THR A 20 -36.44 -8.45 17.80
CA THR A 20 -35.27 -8.01 18.56
C THR A 20 -34.49 -7.02 17.70
N ALA A 21 -34.47 -5.75 18.12
CA ALA A 21 -33.67 -4.72 17.47
C ALA A 21 -32.19 -5.09 17.59
N VAL A 22 -31.57 -5.46 16.47
CA VAL A 22 -30.11 -5.58 16.37
C VAL A 22 -29.52 -4.19 16.61
N PRO A 23 -28.65 -3.98 17.62
CA PRO A 23 -28.05 -2.68 17.82
C PRO A 23 -27.26 -2.28 16.58
N LYS A 24 -27.61 -1.14 15.99
CA LYS A 24 -26.84 -0.52 14.90
C LYS A 24 -25.42 -0.28 15.42
N SER A 25 -24.44 -0.94 14.80
CA SER A 25 -23.02 -0.64 14.98
C SER A 25 -22.80 0.85 14.75
N VAL A 26 -22.62 1.62 15.82
CA VAL A 26 -22.22 3.03 15.75
C VAL A 26 -20.81 3.04 15.15
N ALA A 27 -20.65 3.71 14.01
CA ALA A 27 -19.33 3.90 13.43
C ALA A 27 -18.45 4.61 14.47
N PRO A 28 -17.22 4.14 14.72
CA PRO A 28 -16.35 4.74 15.71
C PRO A 28 -16.10 6.21 15.37
N GLU A 29 -16.23 7.09 16.36
CA GLU A 29 -15.94 8.51 16.21
C GLU A 29 -14.43 8.68 16.00
N LEU A 30 -14.04 9.19 14.82
CA LEU A 30 -12.65 9.40 14.45
C LEU A 30 -12.23 10.82 14.85
N VAL A 31 -11.05 10.96 15.44
CA VAL A 31 -10.37 12.24 15.60
C VAL A 31 -9.65 12.54 14.28
N PRO A 32 -10.02 13.62 13.57
CA PRO A 32 -9.31 14.03 12.37
C PRO A 32 -7.84 14.32 12.65
N GLY A 33 -7.00 14.23 11.60
CA GLY A 33 -5.65 14.74 11.67
C GLY A 33 -5.61 16.27 11.73
N ALA A 34 -4.40 16.84 11.65
CA ALA A 34 -4.19 18.28 11.60
C ALA A 34 -4.94 18.89 10.40
N ALA A 35 -5.66 19.99 10.62
CA ALA A 35 -6.51 20.62 9.61
C ALA A 35 -5.73 21.18 8.40
N ASP A 36 -4.44 21.49 8.60
CA ASP A 36 -3.50 21.98 7.58
C ASP A 36 -2.74 20.85 6.87
N ALA A 37 -2.99 19.58 7.21
CA ALA A 37 -2.38 18.47 6.51
C ALA A 37 -2.84 18.41 5.04
N PRO A 38 -1.97 18.02 4.09
CA PRO A 38 -2.32 17.99 2.65
C PRO A 38 -3.51 17.09 2.29
N SER A 39 -3.85 16.14 3.15
CA SER A 39 -4.96 15.21 3.00
C SER A 39 -5.41 14.71 4.37
N GLN A 40 -6.65 14.21 4.45
CA GLN A 40 -7.14 13.46 5.60
C GLN A 40 -7.32 12.00 5.19
N ILE A 41 -6.83 11.08 6.02
CA ILE A 41 -6.93 9.65 5.73
C ILE A 41 -6.95 8.83 7.01
N THR A 42 -7.70 7.73 7.02
CA THR A 42 -7.65 6.76 8.12
C THR A 42 -6.59 5.68 7.88
N PRO A 43 -6.12 4.98 8.93
CA PRO A 43 -5.23 3.83 8.77
C PRO A 43 -5.81 2.73 7.88
N THR A 44 -7.11 2.46 8.02
CA THR A 44 -7.81 1.46 7.21
C THR A 44 -7.81 1.82 5.73
N GLU A 45 -8.07 3.08 5.39
CA GLU A 45 -7.99 3.53 3.99
C GLU A 45 -6.56 3.48 3.46
N SER A 46 -5.58 3.90 4.27
CA SER A 46 -4.16 3.89 3.87
C SER A 46 -3.68 2.47 3.54
N LEU A 47 -4.00 1.50 4.40
CA LEU A 47 -3.65 0.10 4.16
C LEU A 47 -4.48 -0.54 3.04
N ALA A 48 -5.73 -0.13 2.84
CA ALA A 48 -6.52 -0.57 1.69
C ALA A 48 -5.93 -0.07 0.36
N LEU A 49 -5.37 1.14 0.33
CA LEU A 49 -4.61 1.64 -0.83
C LEU A 49 -3.33 0.81 -1.03
N ALA A 50 -2.56 0.56 0.03
CA ALA A 50 -1.36 -0.27 -0.05
C ALA A 50 -1.66 -1.67 -0.64
N GLU A 51 -2.73 -2.29 -0.17
CA GLU A 51 -3.21 -3.59 -0.69
C GLU A 51 -3.67 -3.51 -2.14
N ARG A 52 -4.39 -2.43 -2.52
CA ARG A 52 -4.83 -2.19 -3.90
C ARG A 52 -3.63 -2.12 -4.84
N TYR A 53 -2.56 -1.42 -4.46
CA TYR A 53 -1.33 -1.34 -5.26
C TYR A 53 -0.60 -2.68 -5.35
N THR A 54 -0.57 -3.44 -4.26
CA THR A 54 0.07 -4.77 -4.19
C THR A 54 -0.64 -5.80 -5.07
N THR A 55 -1.97 -5.68 -5.20
CA THR A 55 -2.82 -6.67 -5.89
C THR A 55 -3.41 -6.20 -7.22
N HIS A 56 -3.10 -4.96 -7.63
CA HIS A 56 -3.64 -4.32 -8.84
C HIS A 56 -3.38 -5.22 -10.05
N PRO A 57 -4.44 -5.72 -10.72
CA PRO A 57 -4.30 -6.56 -11.90
C PRO A 57 -4.05 -5.71 -13.14
N TRP A 58 -3.05 -6.07 -13.94
CA TRP A 58 -2.76 -5.40 -15.21
C TRP A 58 -2.16 -6.38 -16.22
N ARG A 59 -2.28 -6.07 -17.51
CA ARG A 59 -1.80 -6.94 -18.60
C ARG A 59 -0.84 -6.18 -19.53
N PRO A 60 0.48 -6.26 -19.31
CA PRO A 60 1.48 -5.72 -20.23
C PRO A 60 1.55 -6.54 -21.52
N PHE A 61 2.17 -5.96 -22.55
CA PHE A 61 2.61 -6.66 -23.76
C PHE A 61 4.07 -6.30 -24.06
N ALA A 62 4.65 -6.89 -25.12
CA ALA A 62 6.02 -6.59 -25.53
C ALA A 62 6.29 -5.09 -25.74
N ARG A 63 5.29 -4.30 -26.15
CA ARG A 63 5.41 -2.84 -26.28
C ARG A 63 5.65 -2.09 -24.98
N ASN A 64 5.42 -2.73 -23.82
CA ASN A 64 5.62 -2.15 -22.50
C ASN A 64 6.98 -2.54 -21.89
N ILE A 65 7.84 -3.25 -22.63
CA ILE A 65 9.20 -3.59 -22.23
C ILE A 65 10.13 -2.49 -22.75
N LEU A 66 11.02 -2.00 -21.88
CA LEU A 66 12.10 -1.09 -22.28
C LEU A 66 13.37 -1.41 -21.48
N HIS A 67 14.43 -1.77 -22.22
CA HIS A 67 15.79 -1.96 -21.72
C HIS A 67 16.75 -1.15 -22.58
N GLY A 68 16.87 0.13 -22.27
CA GLY A 68 17.59 1.10 -23.10
C GLY A 68 17.15 2.52 -22.83
N GLU A 69 17.67 3.46 -23.60
CA GLU A 69 17.29 4.87 -23.48
C GLU A 69 15.87 5.11 -24.00
N ASP A 70 15.12 5.94 -23.29
CA ASP A 70 13.87 6.49 -23.79
C ASP A 70 14.14 7.61 -24.82
N GLY A 71 13.06 8.22 -25.34
CA GLY A 71 13.18 9.30 -26.33
C GLY A 71 13.87 10.57 -25.83
N ALA A 72 14.12 10.70 -24.52
CA ALA A 72 14.85 11.80 -23.90
C ALA A 72 16.28 11.41 -23.49
N GLY A 73 16.73 10.19 -23.81
CA GLY A 73 18.06 9.69 -23.44
C GLY A 73 18.14 9.14 -22.01
N VAL A 74 17.02 8.97 -21.30
CA VAL A 74 17.02 8.39 -19.95
C VAL A 74 17.05 6.87 -20.07
N LEU A 75 18.08 6.24 -19.51
CA LEU A 75 18.15 4.78 -19.45
C LEU A 75 17.01 4.21 -18.59
N VAL A 76 16.21 3.32 -19.16
CA VAL A 76 15.09 2.63 -18.52
C VAL A 76 15.34 1.13 -18.54
N HIS A 77 15.03 0.46 -17.43
CA HIS A 77 14.97 -0.99 -17.36
C HIS A 77 13.68 -1.43 -16.68
N THR A 78 12.80 -2.07 -17.44
CA THR A 78 11.55 -2.63 -16.91
C THR A 78 11.79 -3.84 -16.02
N PRO A 79 11.05 -4.02 -14.91
CA PRO A 79 11.10 -5.24 -14.09
C PRO A 79 10.28 -6.40 -14.67
N ASP A 80 10.35 -6.64 -15.97
CA ASP A 80 9.78 -7.82 -16.61
C ASP A 80 10.65 -9.06 -16.37
N ALA A 81 10.09 -10.24 -16.66
CA ALA A 81 10.76 -11.51 -16.40
C ALA A 81 12.11 -11.72 -17.13
N SER A 82 12.47 -10.87 -18.11
CA SER A 82 13.80 -10.91 -18.73
C SER A 82 14.87 -10.12 -17.97
N LEU A 83 14.48 -9.23 -17.04
CA LEU A 83 15.41 -8.54 -16.17
C LEU A 83 16.04 -9.53 -15.18
N ASN A 84 17.36 -9.71 -15.27
CA ASN A 84 18.13 -10.63 -14.43
C ASN A 84 19.50 -10.05 -14.02
N ASP A 85 19.64 -8.73 -14.05
CA ASP A 85 20.86 -8.04 -13.62
C ASP A 85 20.53 -6.95 -12.59
N PRO A 86 20.96 -7.11 -11.32
CA PRO A 86 21.66 -8.28 -10.78
C PRO A 86 20.70 -9.48 -10.58
N PRO A 87 21.19 -10.73 -10.64
CA PRO A 87 20.35 -11.93 -10.56
C PRO A 87 19.64 -12.11 -9.21
N GLU A 88 20.11 -11.46 -8.16
CA GLU A 88 19.45 -11.44 -6.84
C GLU A 88 18.18 -10.58 -6.83
N ARG A 89 17.93 -9.81 -7.89
CA ARG A 89 16.79 -8.89 -8.03
C ARG A 89 16.13 -9.06 -9.39
N PRO A 90 15.63 -10.27 -9.71
CA PRO A 90 15.03 -10.52 -11.01
C PRO A 90 13.75 -9.70 -11.15
N GLY A 91 13.43 -9.34 -12.40
CA GLY A 91 12.10 -8.87 -12.74
C GLY A 91 11.07 -10.01 -12.64
N TRP A 92 9.80 -9.65 -12.76
CA TRP A 92 8.72 -10.53 -12.30
C TRP A 92 7.52 -10.57 -13.23
N TRP A 93 7.23 -9.50 -13.97
CA TRP A 93 6.01 -9.45 -14.77
C TRP A 93 6.20 -10.08 -16.14
N LEU A 94 5.16 -10.76 -16.64
CA LEU A 94 5.18 -11.50 -17.90
C LEU A 94 4.32 -10.79 -18.96
N PRO A 95 4.86 -10.49 -20.17
CA PRO A 95 4.07 -9.90 -21.24
C PRO A 95 2.99 -10.88 -21.71
N GLY A 96 1.79 -10.37 -21.99
CA GLY A 96 0.65 -11.16 -22.42
C GLY A 96 -0.13 -11.82 -21.29
N GLU A 97 0.35 -11.78 -20.05
CA GLU A 97 -0.30 -12.36 -18.86
C GLU A 97 -0.89 -11.30 -17.94
N VAL A 98 -1.85 -11.70 -17.11
CA VAL A 98 -2.35 -10.83 -16.02
C VAL A 98 -1.37 -10.91 -14.85
N ASN A 99 -0.73 -9.79 -14.57
CA ASN A 99 0.22 -9.59 -13.49
C ASN A 99 -0.45 -8.88 -12.31
N ARG A 100 0.09 -9.04 -11.10
CA ARG A 100 -0.42 -8.41 -9.88
C ARG A 100 0.65 -7.59 -9.16
N GLY A 101 0.34 -6.31 -8.97
CA GLY A 101 1.23 -5.33 -8.36
C GLY A 101 1.61 -4.25 -9.36
N ILE A 102 1.51 -2.98 -8.97
CA ILE A 102 2.05 -1.89 -9.77
C ILE A 102 3.59 -1.99 -9.73
N PRO A 103 4.28 -1.98 -10.88
CA PRO A 103 5.74 -2.14 -10.92
C PRO A 103 6.44 -0.94 -10.29
N TYR A 104 7.61 -1.21 -9.72
CA TYR A 104 8.52 -0.17 -9.26
C TYR A 104 8.94 0.71 -10.44
N LYS A 105 8.93 2.03 -10.26
CA LYS A 105 9.44 3.03 -11.20
C LYS A 105 10.20 4.10 -10.44
N TRP A 106 11.48 4.32 -10.74
CA TRP A 106 12.27 5.43 -10.23
C TRP A 106 11.56 6.77 -10.47
N GLY A 107 11.36 7.56 -9.40
CA GLY A 107 10.59 8.81 -9.44
C GLY A 107 9.12 8.60 -9.82
N GLY A 108 8.56 7.43 -9.54
CA GLY A 108 7.21 7.05 -9.93
C GLY A 108 6.17 7.49 -8.90
N PHE A 109 5.05 8.02 -9.37
CA PHE A 109 3.95 8.48 -8.53
C PHE A 109 2.58 8.17 -9.14
N ASP A 110 2.44 7.11 -9.94
CA ASP A 110 1.13 6.79 -10.54
C ASP A 110 0.08 6.40 -9.49
N ASP A 111 -1.18 6.77 -9.77
CA ASP A 111 -2.33 6.04 -9.24
C ASP A 111 -2.72 4.88 -10.15
N PRO A 112 -3.51 3.88 -9.69
CA PRO A 112 -3.83 2.74 -10.53
C PRO A 112 -4.50 3.10 -11.85
N VAL A 113 -5.28 4.20 -11.90
CA VAL A 113 -5.96 4.64 -13.11
C VAL A 113 -5.00 5.32 -14.08
N SER A 114 -4.09 6.19 -13.60
CA SER A 114 -3.05 6.79 -14.44
C SER A 114 -2.06 5.74 -14.94
N PHE A 115 -1.73 4.75 -14.09
CA PHE A 115 -0.90 3.62 -14.44
C PHE A 115 -1.52 2.82 -15.60
N ASP A 116 -2.76 2.36 -15.46
CA ASP A 116 -3.44 1.56 -16.49
C ASP A 116 -3.53 2.31 -17.82
N ARG A 117 -3.83 3.62 -17.77
CA ARG A 117 -3.87 4.48 -18.95
C ARG A 117 -2.51 4.54 -19.65
N SER A 118 -1.44 4.75 -18.89
CA SER A 118 -0.08 4.86 -19.42
C SER A 118 0.37 3.54 -20.06
N ILE A 119 0.10 2.40 -19.41
CA ILE A 119 0.37 1.07 -19.97
C ILE A 119 -0.41 0.85 -21.28
N ALA A 120 -1.69 1.23 -21.32
CA ALA A 120 -2.51 1.13 -22.52
C ALA A 120 -1.95 1.97 -23.68
N GLN A 121 -1.37 3.13 -23.37
CA GLN A 121 -0.70 4.03 -24.31
C GLN A 121 0.71 3.58 -24.74
N GLY A 122 1.22 2.49 -24.15
CA GLY A 122 2.52 1.92 -24.52
C GLY A 122 3.69 2.40 -23.67
N ALA A 123 3.45 3.02 -22.51
CA ALA A 123 4.52 3.32 -21.56
C ALA A 123 5.21 2.03 -21.08
N ALA A 124 6.49 2.15 -20.75
CA ALA A 124 7.26 1.09 -20.12
C ALA A 124 6.67 0.74 -18.74
N GLY A 125 6.49 -0.57 -18.47
CA GLY A 125 5.92 -1.07 -17.23
C GLY A 125 6.95 -1.12 -16.10
N GLY A 126 7.21 0.02 -15.48
CA GLY A 126 8.23 0.18 -14.44
C GLY A 126 9.59 0.64 -14.97
N ASP A 127 10.47 0.99 -14.04
CA ASP A 127 11.82 1.48 -14.30
C ASP A 127 12.68 1.28 -13.03
N VAL A 128 13.52 0.25 -13.02
CA VAL A 128 14.23 -0.18 -11.81
C VAL A 128 15.29 0.81 -11.35
N SER A 129 15.49 0.90 -10.04
CA SER A 129 16.61 1.66 -9.46
C SER A 129 17.95 1.04 -9.88
N SER A 130 18.92 1.90 -10.19
CA SER A 130 20.29 1.52 -10.47
C SER A 130 21.27 2.49 -9.80
N PRO A 131 22.54 2.11 -9.61
CA PRO A 131 23.55 3.03 -9.11
C PRO A 131 23.68 4.31 -9.94
N ALA A 132 23.45 4.23 -11.26
CA ALA A 132 23.47 5.39 -12.15
C ALA A 132 22.28 6.33 -11.88
N LYS A 133 21.06 5.78 -11.77
CA LYS A 133 19.86 6.56 -11.43
C LYS A 133 19.99 7.24 -10.08
N ARG A 134 20.45 6.52 -9.05
CA ARG A 134 20.67 7.10 -7.72
C ARG A 134 21.67 8.27 -7.71
N ARG A 135 22.65 8.27 -8.61
CA ARG A 135 23.60 9.39 -8.76
C ARG A 135 23.00 10.58 -9.52
N ALA A 136 22.20 10.32 -10.54
CA ALA A 136 21.58 11.34 -11.38
C ALA A 136 20.26 11.89 -10.81
N ASP A 137 19.68 11.20 -9.82
CA ASP A 137 18.51 11.62 -9.07
C ASP A 137 17.32 11.92 -10.00
N ASN A 138 16.67 13.07 -9.83
CA ASN A 138 15.56 13.53 -10.67
C ASN A 138 15.88 13.60 -12.17
N ALA A 139 17.15 13.76 -12.56
CA ALA A 139 17.54 13.76 -13.96
C ALA A 139 17.42 12.39 -14.63
N ALA A 140 17.25 11.31 -13.85
CA ALA A 140 17.12 9.94 -14.33
C ALA A 140 15.67 9.41 -14.29
N VAL A 141 14.70 10.29 -14.06
CA VAL A 141 13.27 9.95 -14.03
C VAL A 141 12.72 9.97 -15.46
N SER A 142 12.35 8.80 -15.97
CA SER A 142 11.73 8.70 -17.29
C SER A 142 10.24 9.09 -17.23
N ALA A 143 9.82 9.91 -18.20
CA ALA A 143 8.41 10.20 -18.47
C ALA A 143 7.74 9.14 -19.36
N ALA A 144 8.53 8.23 -19.96
CA ALA A 144 8.07 7.13 -20.81
C ALA A 144 7.78 5.84 -20.03
N ALA A 145 7.99 5.83 -18.71
CA ALA A 145 7.71 4.70 -17.82
C ALA A 145 6.57 5.03 -16.85
N ALA A 146 5.83 4.00 -16.42
CA ALA A 146 4.72 4.10 -15.48
C ALA A 146 4.92 3.18 -14.26
N GLY A 147 4.55 3.65 -13.07
CA GLY A 147 4.71 2.92 -11.81
C GLY A 147 4.87 3.83 -10.59
N VAL A 148 5.37 3.25 -9.49
CA VAL A 148 5.66 3.97 -8.24
C VAL A 148 7.04 3.61 -7.68
N ASP A 149 7.74 4.56 -7.06
CA ASP A 149 8.88 4.25 -6.17
C ASP A 149 8.43 4.13 -4.72
N CYS A 150 9.38 4.00 -3.78
CA CYS A 150 9.08 3.87 -2.36
C CYS A 150 8.24 5.04 -1.82
N SER A 151 8.66 6.27 -2.14
CA SER A 151 8.07 7.50 -1.62
C SER A 151 6.79 7.90 -2.35
N GLY A 152 6.71 7.63 -3.66
CA GLY A 152 5.52 7.81 -4.45
C GLY A 152 4.42 6.84 -4.04
N PHE A 153 4.77 5.57 -3.77
CA PHE A 153 3.84 4.58 -3.21
C PHE A 153 3.28 5.05 -1.86
N VAL A 154 4.15 5.46 -0.92
CA VAL A 154 3.71 5.94 0.39
C VAL A 154 2.88 7.23 0.28
N SER A 155 3.29 8.18 -0.57
CA SER A 155 2.54 9.41 -0.84
C SER A 155 1.12 9.10 -1.35
N ARG A 156 0.97 8.08 -2.21
CA ARG A 156 -0.33 7.61 -2.67
C ARG A 156 -1.14 6.94 -1.56
N CYS A 157 -0.51 6.13 -0.72
CA CYS A 157 -1.15 5.54 0.46
C CYS A 157 -1.56 6.57 1.51
N LEU A 158 -1.02 7.79 1.45
CA LEU A 158 -1.44 8.93 2.28
C LEU A 158 -2.39 9.89 1.55
N LYS A 159 -2.79 9.59 0.30
CA LYS A 159 -3.59 10.48 -0.57
C LYS A 159 -2.98 11.89 -0.73
N LEU A 160 -1.66 12.01 -0.74
CA LEU A 160 -1.01 13.30 -0.98
C LEU A 160 -1.29 13.76 -2.42
N PRO A 161 -1.47 15.07 -2.66
CA PRO A 161 -1.77 15.60 -4.00
C PRO A 161 -0.55 15.54 -4.94
N THR A 162 0.65 15.56 -4.38
CA THR A 162 1.93 15.45 -5.08
C THR A 162 2.81 14.44 -4.35
N VAL A 163 3.83 13.92 -5.03
CA VAL A 163 4.86 13.11 -4.38
C VAL A 163 5.57 13.94 -3.31
N HIS A 164 5.70 13.36 -2.11
CA HIS A 164 6.63 13.81 -1.09
C HIS A 164 7.74 12.77 -1.03
N ASP A 165 8.94 13.14 -1.47
CA ASP A 165 10.09 12.23 -1.41
C ASP A 165 10.49 11.93 0.05
N THR A 166 11.43 10.99 0.24
CA THR A 166 11.89 10.57 1.58
C THR A 166 12.51 11.71 2.41
N SER A 167 12.97 12.79 1.78
CA SER A 167 13.46 14.00 2.45
C SER A 167 12.34 14.98 2.80
N GLN A 168 11.26 14.98 2.01
CA GLN A 168 10.11 15.86 2.19
C GLN A 168 9.05 15.29 3.15
N LEU A 169 8.89 13.96 3.24
CA LEU A 169 7.93 13.31 4.13
C LEU A 169 7.97 13.80 5.59
N PRO A 170 9.15 14.04 6.22
CA PRO A 170 9.22 14.60 7.56
C PRO A 170 8.47 15.94 7.74
N SER A 171 8.35 16.77 6.69
CA SER A 171 7.67 18.07 6.77
C SER A 171 6.16 17.96 7.00
N VAL A 172 5.56 16.83 6.63
CA VAL A 172 4.13 16.54 6.79
C VAL A 172 3.85 15.47 7.85
N CYS A 173 4.85 15.17 8.67
CA CYS A 173 4.75 14.21 9.76
C CYS A 173 5.12 14.83 11.11
N TYR A 174 4.93 14.05 12.17
CA TYR A 174 5.55 14.22 13.48
C TYR A 174 6.44 13.01 13.77
N PRO A 175 7.64 13.19 14.36
CA PRO A 175 8.41 12.06 14.87
C PRO A 175 7.69 11.39 16.03
N LEU A 176 7.90 10.08 16.20
CA LEU A 176 7.38 9.34 17.36
C LEU A 176 8.38 8.31 17.87
N GLU A 177 8.17 7.90 19.12
CA GLU A 177 8.84 6.73 19.69
C GLU A 177 8.40 5.45 18.99
N ALA A 178 9.34 4.56 18.69
CA ALA A 178 9.07 3.35 17.91
C ALA A 178 8.01 2.43 18.56
N GLY A 179 7.97 2.36 19.90
CA GLY A 179 6.96 1.59 20.64
C GLY A 179 5.51 2.11 20.49
N ASN A 180 5.34 3.31 19.93
CA ASN A 180 4.05 3.97 19.69
C ASN A 180 3.57 3.85 18.24
N LEU A 181 4.27 3.07 17.40
CA LEU A 181 3.85 2.77 16.04
C LEU A 181 2.43 2.20 15.99
N ARG A 182 1.69 2.65 14.99
CA ARG A 182 0.33 2.26 14.62
C ARG A 182 0.26 2.05 13.11
N PRO A 183 -0.73 1.27 12.62
CA PRO A 183 -1.05 1.24 11.20
C PRO A 183 -1.15 2.66 10.62
N GLY A 184 -0.57 2.86 9.43
CA GLY A 184 -0.52 4.14 8.74
C GLY A 184 0.69 5.03 9.10
N ASP A 185 1.43 4.72 10.16
CA ASP A 185 2.70 5.38 10.45
C ASP A 185 3.77 4.98 9.41
N LEU A 186 4.84 5.75 9.32
CA LEU A 186 5.94 5.53 8.41
C LEU A 186 7.21 5.15 9.18
N LEU A 187 8.08 4.41 8.53
CA LEU A 187 9.48 4.28 8.89
C LEU A 187 10.27 4.81 7.71
N ASN A 188 10.98 5.93 7.90
CA ASN A 188 11.62 6.68 6.83
C ASN A 188 13.13 6.85 7.07
N ILE A 189 13.93 6.67 6.03
CA ILE A 189 15.34 7.06 5.98
C ILE A 189 15.44 8.18 4.94
N PRO A 190 15.64 9.45 5.34
CA PRO A 190 15.73 10.56 4.42
C PRO A 190 16.78 10.34 3.33
N ARG A 191 16.43 10.69 2.09
CA ARG A 191 17.24 10.47 0.87
C ARG A 191 17.57 9.01 0.55
N LYS A 192 16.87 8.05 1.18
CA LYS A 192 17.13 6.62 0.97
C LYS A 192 15.89 5.76 0.78
N HIS A 193 14.99 5.64 1.77
CA HIS A 193 13.88 4.70 1.64
C HIS A 193 12.76 4.99 2.63
N VAL A 194 11.54 4.58 2.31
CA VAL A 194 10.41 4.65 3.24
C VAL A 194 9.53 3.40 3.15
N VAL A 195 9.00 2.97 4.29
CA VAL A 195 8.00 1.90 4.38
C VAL A 195 6.78 2.37 5.16
N LEU A 196 5.61 1.80 4.82
CA LEU A 196 4.33 2.06 5.50
C LEU A 196 4.10 0.99 6.58
N CYS A 197 4.07 1.39 7.85
CA CYS A 197 3.74 0.50 8.96
C CYS A 197 2.30 0.01 8.85
N ALA A 198 2.12 -1.30 8.89
CA ALA A 198 0.82 -1.97 8.83
C ALA A 198 0.39 -2.58 10.18
N GLY A 199 1.14 -2.30 11.24
CA GLY A 199 0.84 -2.70 12.62
C GLY A 199 1.86 -3.67 13.21
N TRP A 200 1.60 -4.12 14.44
CA TRP A 200 2.46 -5.06 15.16
C TRP A 200 2.25 -6.50 14.66
N ALA A 201 3.33 -7.18 14.29
CA ALA A 201 3.28 -8.58 13.86
C ALA A 201 3.38 -9.57 15.04
N ARG A 202 3.84 -9.10 16.21
CA ARG A 202 3.97 -9.88 17.43
C ARG A 202 3.43 -9.10 18.63
N PRO A 203 2.83 -9.76 19.64
CA PRO A 203 2.25 -9.08 20.81
C PRO A 203 3.25 -8.28 21.65
N ASP A 204 4.51 -8.72 21.69
CA ASP A 204 5.62 -8.08 22.39
C ASP A 204 6.20 -6.86 21.65
N LYS A 205 5.62 -6.50 20.50
CA LYS A 205 6.06 -5.40 19.62
C LYS A 205 7.49 -5.55 19.09
N SER A 206 8.03 -6.76 19.08
CA SER A 206 9.38 -7.02 18.54
C SER A 206 9.44 -6.94 17.01
N TRP A 207 8.31 -7.20 16.34
CA TRP A 207 8.18 -7.20 14.88
C TRP A 207 7.00 -6.38 14.41
N ILE A 208 7.13 -5.82 13.22
CA ILE A 208 6.07 -5.06 12.54
C ILE A 208 5.69 -5.71 11.22
N TYR A 209 4.43 -5.54 10.83
CA TYR A 209 4.01 -5.64 9.44
C TYR A 209 4.26 -4.31 8.74
N TYR A 210 4.68 -4.34 7.48
CA TYR A 210 4.87 -3.13 6.67
C TYR A 210 4.66 -3.40 5.19
N TYR A 211 4.21 -2.38 4.46
CA TYR A 211 4.22 -2.36 3.00
C TYR A 211 5.38 -1.54 2.47
N GLU A 212 6.01 -2.01 1.41
CA GLU A 212 7.02 -1.25 0.68
C GLU A 212 7.13 -1.73 -0.76
N THR A 213 7.76 -0.92 -1.60
CA THR A 213 8.38 -1.34 -2.88
C THR A 213 9.84 -0.89 -2.85
N GLY A 214 10.73 -1.57 -3.57
CA GLY A 214 12.17 -1.31 -3.58
C GLY A 214 13.00 -2.23 -2.68
N GLY A 215 12.40 -2.83 -1.64
CA GLY A 215 13.07 -3.80 -0.76
C GLY A 215 12.82 -5.25 -1.13
N GLY A 216 13.72 -6.16 -0.76
CA GLY A 216 13.54 -7.61 -0.96
C GLY A 216 12.46 -8.23 -0.05
N PRO A 217 11.91 -9.42 -0.36
CA PRO A 217 12.19 -10.23 -1.55
C PRO A 217 11.48 -9.72 -2.82
N GLU A 218 10.44 -8.90 -2.67
CA GLU A 218 9.67 -8.32 -3.77
C GLU A 218 10.20 -6.91 -4.13
N TYR A 219 11.40 -6.83 -4.71
CA TYR A 219 12.07 -5.55 -4.98
C TYR A 219 11.25 -4.62 -5.88
N TRP A 220 10.66 -5.15 -6.95
CA TRP A 220 10.15 -4.31 -8.04
C TRP A 220 8.63 -4.16 -8.08
N LYS A 221 7.96 -4.31 -6.93
CA LYS A 221 6.53 -4.01 -6.75
C LYS A 221 6.21 -3.82 -5.27
N PRO A 222 5.07 -3.20 -4.90
CA PRO A 222 4.60 -3.18 -3.52
C PRO A 222 4.30 -4.58 -3.00
N GLY A 223 4.67 -4.85 -1.75
CA GLY A 223 4.42 -6.11 -1.06
C GLY A 223 4.28 -5.94 0.45
N LEU A 224 3.50 -6.81 1.09
CA LEU A 224 3.38 -6.88 2.54
C LEU A 224 4.47 -7.77 3.13
N LYS A 225 5.13 -7.28 4.17
CA LYS A 225 6.26 -7.96 4.80
C LYS A 225 6.18 -7.87 6.31
N GLU A 226 6.95 -8.70 7.00
CA GLU A 226 7.23 -8.57 8.43
C GLU A 226 8.73 -8.62 8.72
N ALA A 227 9.19 -7.81 9.67
CA ALA A 227 10.61 -7.76 10.07
C ALA A 227 10.78 -7.35 11.55
N PRO A 228 11.92 -7.66 12.18
CA PRO A 228 12.25 -7.16 13.51
C PRO A 228 12.34 -5.63 13.50
N LEU A 229 11.62 -4.95 14.40
CA LEU A 229 11.66 -3.49 14.49
C LEU A 229 13.06 -2.99 14.82
N ALA A 230 13.76 -3.66 15.74
CA ALA A 230 15.11 -3.27 16.14
C ALA A 230 16.10 -3.29 14.95
N ALA A 231 15.97 -4.26 14.04
CA ALA A 231 16.79 -4.32 12.85
C ALA A 231 16.48 -3.17 11.88
N MET A 232 15.20 -2.84 11.68
CA MET A 232 14.80 -1.66 10.90
C MET A 232 15.40 -0.37 11.50
N LEU A 233 15.27 -0.17 12.81
CA LEU A 233 15.85 1.02 13.47
C LEU A 233 17.38 1.08 13.33
N ALA A 234 18.06 -0.06 13.40
CA ALA A 234 19.51 -0.14 13.21
C ALA A 234 19.97 0.23 11.79
N LEU A 235 19.11 0.07 10.77
CA LEU A 235 19.34 0.57 9.41
C LEU A 235 19.19 2.10 9.29
N GLY A 236 18.66 2.75 10.34
CA GLY A 236 18.45 4.19 10.40
C GLY A 236 17.02 4.64 10.10
N TYR A 237 16.05 3.73 10.03
CA TYR A 237 14.64 4.10 9.86
C TYR A 237 14.15 4.94 11.04
N GLN A 238 13.54 6.08 10.73
CA GLN A 238 12.96 7.00 11.70
C GLN A 238 11.43 6.83 11.71
N PRO A 239 10.82 6.52 12.87
CA PRO A 239 9.37 6.45 12.98
C PRO A 239 8.74 7.84 12.81
N LEU A 240 7.77 7.94 11.91
CA LEU A 240 7.02 9.17 11.62
C LEU A 240 5.51 8.89 11.60
N ARG A 241 4.70 9.83 12.10
CA ARG A 241 3.24 9.80 11.97
C ARG A 241 2.79 10.92 11.05
N TYR A 242 2.05 10.56 10.00
CA TYR A 242 1.47 11.55 9.11
C TYR A 242 0.50 12.47 9.85
N ARG A 243 0.61 13.79 9.65
CA ARG A 243 -0.21 14.79 10.37
C ARG A 243 -1.69 14.67 10.06
N GLY A 244 -2.04 14.25 8.84
CA GLY A 244 -3.42 14.07 8.37
C GLY A 244 -4.03 12.70 8.68
N MET A 245 -3.37 11.89 9.51
CA MET A 245 -3.88 10.56 9.86
C MET A 245 -4.98 10.66 10.92
N ALA A 246 -6.21 10.35 10.52
CA ALA A 246 -7.39 10.35 11.39
C ALA A 246 -7.48 9.02 12.17
N TYR A 247 -7.41 9.10 13.50
CA TYR A 247 -7.39 7.94 14.38
C TYR A 247 -8.61 7.91 15.30
N GLU A 248 -9.00 6.72 15.73
CA GLU A 248 -9.88 6.58 16.88
C GLU A 248 -9.18 7.13 18.15
N PRO A 249 -9.91 7.82 19.06
CA PRO A 249 -9.35 8.40 20.29
C PRO A 249 -8.62 7.36 21.15
N THR A 250 -9.11 6.13 21.14
CA THR A 250 -8.49 4.96 21.73
C THR A 250 -8.15 3.96 20.63
N THR A 251 -6.96 3.35 20.69
CA THR A 251 -6.64 2.23 19.81
C THR A 251 -7.63 1.11 20.11
N SER A 252 -8.64 0.89 19.26
CA SER A 252 -9.75 -0.03 19.58
C SER A 252 -9.37 -1.51 19.65
N GLY A 253 -8.08 -1.85 19.62
CA GLY A 253 -7.60 -3.22 19.46
C GLY A 253 -8.05 -3.86 18.13
N LYS A 254 -8.79 -3.13 17.29
CA LYS A 254 -9.26 -3.63 16.00
C LYS A 254 -8.07 -3.82 15.08
N GLU A 255 -7.98 -5.03 14.57
CA GLU A 255 -7.01 -5.41 13.57
C GLU A 255 -7.36 -4.73 12.25
N VAL A 256 -6.46 -3.89 11.73
CA VAL A 256 -6.65 -3.28 10.40
C VAL A 256 -6.34 -4.30 9.29
N LEU A 257 -5.31 -5.12 9.50
CA LEU A 257 -5.00 -6.25 8.63
C LEU A 257 -5.81 -7.48 9.04
N THR A 258 -6.53 -8.07 8.10
CA THR A 258 -7.22 -9.35 8.29
C THR A 258 -6.22 -10.50 8.38
N ARG A 259 -6.66 -11.63 8.96
CA ARG A 259 -5.86 -12.87 9.02
C ARG A 259 -5.37 -13.33 7.64
N SER A 260 -6.21 -13.24 6.60
CA SER A 260 -5.86 -13.64 5.24
C SER A 260 -4.85 -12.72 4.56
N ILE A 261 -4.81 -11.44 4.94
CA ILE A 261 -3.77 -10.52 4.47
C ILE A 261 -2.44 -10.87 5.13
N ARG A 262 -2.43 -11.09 6.45
CA ARG A 262 -1.20 -11.42 7.21
C ARG A 262 -0.53 -12.71 6.75
N THR A 263 -1.29 -13.73 6.34
CA THR A 263 -0.72 -14.99 5.84
C THR A 263 0.04 -14.83 4.53
N ARG A 264 -0.08 -13.69 3.84
CA ARG A 264 0.68 -13.37 2.62
C ARG A 264 1.93 -12.54 2.91
N ALA A 265 2.17 -12.13 4.16
CA ALA A 265 3.33 -11.33 4.51
C ALA A 265 4.62 -12.14 4.32
N ALA A 266 5.59 -11.58 3.58
CA ALA A 266 6.92 -12.18 3.49
C ALA A 266 7.71 -11.90 4.78
N THR A 267 8.29 -12.94 5.37
CA THR A 267 9.15 -12.79 6.55
C THR A 267 10.56 -12.35 6.12
N VAL A 268 11.02 -11.21 6.64
CA VAL A 268 12.34 -10.63 6.38
C VAL A 268 13.08 -10.50 7.71
N ALA A 269 13.74 -11.58 8.14
CA ALA A 269 14.46 -11.63 9.41
C ALA A 269 15.67 -10.67 9.46
N GLU A 270 16.30 -10.45 8.32
CA GLU A 270 17.45 -9.57 8.14
C GLU A 270 17.10 -8.49 7.10
N PRO A 271 16.34 -7.45 7.49
CA PRO A 271 15.98 -6.40 6.55
C PRO A 271 17.22 -5.67 6.05
N THR A 272 17.14 -5.20 4.81
CA THR A 272 18.10 -4.28 4.22
C THR A 272 17.39 -2.98 3.86
N VAL A 273 18.15 -1.92 3.59
CA VAL A 273 17.56 -0.69 3.05
C VAL A 273 17.10 -0.99 1.62
N GLY A 274 15.83 -0.72 1.34
CA GLY A 274 15.29 -0.86 -0.01
C GLY A 274 15.92 0.13 -0.99
N GLU A 275 15.64 -0.07 -2.26
CA GLU A 275 16.03 0.86 -3.30
C GLU A 275 15.20 2.16 -3.19
N PRO A 276 15.87 3.35 -3.18
CA PRO A 276 15.20 4.65 -3.11
C PRO A 276 14.18 4.86 -4.21
#